data_AF-A0A174ITY3-F1
#
_entry.id   AF-A0A174ITY3-F1
#
_cell.length_a   1.000
_cell.length_b   1.000
_cell.length_c   1.000
_cell.angle_alpha   90.00
_cell.angle_beta   90.00
_cell.angle_gamma   90.00
#
_symmetry.space_group_name_H-M   'P 1'
#
loop_
_entity.id
_entity.type
_entity.pdbx_description
1 polymer ?
#
loop_
_entity_poly.entity_id
_entity_poly.type
_entity_poly.pdbx_seq_one_letter_code
_entity_poly.pdbx_strand_id
1 'polypeptide(L)'
;MNLSLCPICGKLSEEEQTALFSSLDYSTRSFKKGGWVARQGDALSSLYLLSKGRVKTEMITESGTILEVETLSAPTPLASAFLFAENNRFPVDVIALEECEIILIPKNAVMRLLATNEHFLQSYMAFNANRTQFLSERLQLLSIKTIKGKLAYYILKRIQGDHYKQDRNQTELSEYFGVARPSLARSFSEMIEEGAISREGKIVDMNKLKSYVL
;
A
#
# COMPACT_ATOMS: atom_id res chain seq x y z
N MET A 1 18.99 15.40 2.69
CA MET A 1 17.97 14.49 2.13
C MET A 1 16.96 14.25 3.24
N ASN A 2 15.71 14.70 3.09
CA ASN A 2 14.71 14.57 4.16
C ASN A 2 13.93 13.26 3.99
N LEU A 3 14.20 12.27 4.85
CA LEU A 3 13.50 10.98 4.88
C LEU A 3 12.56 10.85 6.09
N SER A 4 12.23 11.96 6.76
CA SER A 4 11.32 11.98 7.92
C SER A 4 9.94 11.41 7.61
N LEU A 5 9.48 11.53 6.37
CA LEU A 5 8.20 10.97 5.90
C LEU A 5 8.31 9.52 5.41
N CYS A 6 9.52 8.92 5.40
CA CYS A 6 9.70 7.55 4.95
C CYS A 6 9.12 6.59 5.99
N PRO A 7 8.24 5.64 5.63
CA PRO A 7 7.66 4.71 6.59
C PRO A 7 8.66 3.86 7.39
N ILE A 8 9.86 3.63 6.84
CA ILE A 8 10.91 2.81 7.49
C ILE A 8 11.98 3.68 8.17
N CYS A 9 12.28 4.87 7.63
CA CYS A 9 13.31 5.75 8.18
C CYS A 9 12.76 6.89 9.04
N GLY A 10 11.46 7.15 9.03
CA GLY A 10 10.84 8.35 9.60
C GLY A 10 10.80 8.40 11.12
N LYS A 11 11.00 7.25 11.80
CA LYS A 11 11.17 7.20 13.26
C LYS A 11 12.61 7.42 13.72
N LEU A 12 13.56 7.46 12.79
CA LEU A 12 14.95 7.79 13.12
C LEU A 12 15.06 9.30 13.32
N SER A 13 15.74 9.72 14.38
CA SER A 13 16.09 11.13 14.57
C SER A 13 16.95 11.65 13.42
N GLU A 14 17.04 12.97 13.22
CA GLU A 14 17.91 13.52 12.16
C GLU A 14 19.38 13.14 12.37
N GLU A 15 19.83 13.03 13.62
CA GLU A 15 21.16 12.56 13.99
C GLU A 15 21.34 11.08 13.64
N GLU A 16 20.35 10.23 13.94
CA GLU A 16 20.37 8.82 13.55
C GLU A 16 20.36 8.65 12.04
N GLN A 17 19.55 9.41 11.30
CA GLN A 17 19.55 9.38 9.84
C GLN A 17 20.90 9.81 9.29
N THR A 18 21.51 10.86 9.83
CA THR A 18 22.82 11.34 9.38
C THR A 18 23.92 10.34 9.69
N ALA A 19 23.94 9.76 10.89
CA ALA A 19 24.88 8.71 11.30
C ALA A 19 24.68 7.41 10.50
N LEU A 20 23.44 7.10 10.16
CA LEU A 20 23.06 5.98 9.31
C LEU A 20 23.71 6.17 7.94
N PHE A 21 23.34 7.22 7.21
CA PHE A 21 23.81 7.42 5.85
C PHE A 21 25.32 7.75 5.77
N SER A 22 25.96 8.24 6.83
CA SER A 22 27.41 8.43 6.84
C SER A 22 28.23 7.15 6.94
N SER A 23 27.65 6.08 7.52
CA SER A 23 28.31 4.80 7.77
C SER A 23 27.77 3.64 6.92
N LEU A 24 26.61 3.83 6.28
CA LEU A 24 25.96 2.85 5.46
C LEU A 24 26.56 2.81 4.06
N ASP A 25 26.91 1.63 3.58
CA ASP A 25 27.12 1.42 2.16
C ASP A 25 25.78 1.65 1.44
N TYR A 26 25.67 2.70 0.64
CA TYR A 26 24.53 2.90 -0.25
C TYR A 26 24.98 3.51 -1.57
N SER A 27 24.14 3.39 -2.59
CA SER A 27 24.33 4.11 -3.85
C SER A 27 23.03 4.77 -4.26
N THR A 28 23.14 5.84 -5.04
CA THR A 28 21.98 6.56 -5.58
C THR A 28 21.92 6.37 -7.08
N ARG A 29 20.73 6.11 -7.61
CA ARG A 29 20.47 6.03 -9.06
C ARG A 29 19.33 6.96 -9.44
N SER A 30 19.55 7.73 -10.50
CA SER A 30 18.53 8.63 -11.06
C SER A 30 17.90 8.02 -12.30
N PHE A 31 16.59 8.20 -12.44
CA PHE A 31 15.81 7.69 -13.56
C PHE A 31 14.99 8.83 -14.17
N LYS A 32 15.01 8.93 -15.50
CA LYS A 32 14.13 9.85 -16.23
C LYS A 32 12.72 9.27 -16.32
N LYS A 33 11.73 10.11 -16.62
CA LYS A 33 10.36 9.69 -16.93
C LYS A 33 10.37 8.57 -17.99
N GLY A 34 9.60 7.51 -17.73
CA GLY A 34 9.54 6.29 -18.55
C GLY A 34 10.69 5.30 -18.30
N GLY A 35 11.65 5.65 -17.44
CA GLY A 35 12.77 4.78 -17.09
C GLY A 35 12.33 3.61 -16.20
N TRP A 36 12.89 2.44 -16.48
CA TRP A 36 12.69 1.23 -15.69
C TRP A 36 13.58 1.25 -14.45
N VAL A 37 12.97 1.33 -13.27
CA VAL A 37 13.67 1.24 -11.99
C VAL A 37 14.01 -0.21 -11.67
N ALA A 38 13.08 -1.12 -11.92
CA ALA A 38 13.22 -2.56 -11.78
C ALA A 38 12.20 -3.27 -12.67
N ARG A 39 12.46 -4.53 -13.03
CA ARG A 39 11.52 -5.40 -13.73
C ARG A 39 10.99 -6.51 -12.83
N GLN A 40 9.78 -6.97 -13.13
CA GLN A 40 9.21 -8.17 -12.54
C GLN A 40 10.17 -9.35 -12.76
N GLY A 41 10.49 -10.05 -11.67
CA GLY A 41 11.46 -11.14 -11.66
C GLY A 41 12.91 -10.71 -11.44
N ASP A 42 13.26 -9.43 -11.45
CA ASP A 42 14.61 -8.99 -11.10
C ASP A 42 14.96 -9.38 -9.67
N ALA A 43 16.20 -9.82 -9.44
CA ALA A 43 16.66 -10.19 -8.11
C ALA A 43 16.84 -8.96 -7.21
N LEU A 44 16.38 -9.06 -5.97
CA LEU A 44 16.54 -8.04 -4.94
C LEU A 44 17.84 -8.28 -4.15
N SER A 45 18.88 -7.53 -4.50
CA SER A 45 20.14 -7.47 -3.76
C SER A 45 20.23 -6.30 -2.78
N SER A 46 19.31 -5.35 -2.89
CA SER A 46 19.28 -4.10 -2.13
C SER A 46 17.84 -3.73 -1.77
N LEU A 47 17.66 -2.99 -0.68
CA LEU A 47 16.45 -2.22 -0.44
C LEU A 47 16.45 -1.01 -1.38
N TYR A 48 15.37 -0.87 -2.14
CA TYR A 48 15.15 0.27 -3.03
C TYR A 48 14.29 1.27 -2.27
N LEU A 49 14.81 2.47 -2.05
CA LEU A 49 14.08 3.56 -1.42
C LEU A 49 13.91 4.69 -2.43
N LEU A 50 12.68 4.92 -2.87
CA LEU A 50 12.33 6.07 -3.69
C LEU A 50 12.48 7.33 -2.83
N SER A 51 13.50 8.15 -3.09
CA SER A 51 13.83 9.37 -2.33
C SER A 51 13.26 10.64 -2.96
N LYS A 52 13.06 10.65 -4.28
CA LYS A 52 12.46 11.75 -5.05
C LYS A 52 11.62 11.21 -6.20
N GLY A 53 10.52 11.88 -6.52
CA GLY A 53 9.69 11.60 -7.68
C GLY A 53 8.54 10.63 -7.41
N ARG A 54 7.97 10.09 -8.49
CA ARG A 54 6.85 9.14 -8.47
C ARG A 54 7.09 8.00 -9.45
N VAL A 55 6.71 6.80 -9.04
CA VAL A 55 6.78 5.58 -9.87
C VAL A 55 5.39 4.95 -9.97
N LYS A 56 5.11 4.29 -11.09
CA LYS A 56 4.02 3.33 -11.19
C LYS A 56 4.56 1.91 -11.11
N THR A 57 3.71 0.99 -10.68
CA THR A 57 4.00 -0.43 -10.63
C THR A 57 3.04 -1.20 -11.51
N GLU A 58 3.56 -2.15 -12.27
CA GLU A 58 2.78 -2.94 -13.23
C GLU A 58 3.06 -4.43 -13.04
N MET A 59 2.02 -5.23 -12.99
CA MET A 59 2.13 -6.68 -12.97
C MET A 59 1.90 -7.21 -14.38
N ILE A 60 2.83 -8.02 -14.86
CA ILE A 60 2.65 -8.80 -16.08
C ILE A 60 2.08 -10.16 -15.66
N THR A 61 0.84 -10.40 -16.06
CA THR A 61 0.16 -11.68 -15.84
C THR A 61 0.71 -12.78 -16.77
N GLU A 62 0.41 -14.04 -16.47
CA GLU A 62 0.84 -15.18 -17.30
C GLU A 62 0.32 -15.11 -18.75
N SER A 63 -0.82 -14.45 -18.97
CA SER A 63 -1.36 -14.19 -20.32
C SER A 63 -0.68 -13.03 -21.05
N GLY A 64 0.29 -12.36 -20.42
CA GLY A 64 0.95 -11.16 -20.96
C GLY A 64 0.14 -9.88 -20.80
N THR A 65 -0.99 -9.91 -20.08
CA THR A 65 -1.77 -8.70 -19.78
C THR A 65 -1.05 -7.88 -18.71
N ILE A 66 -0.93 -6.57 -18.96
CA ILE A 66 -0.34 -5.61 -18.04
C ILE A 66 -1.45 -5.04 -17.15
N LEU A 67 -1.28 -5.18 -15.83
CA LEU A 67 -2.15 -4.61 -14.83
C LEU A 67 -1.39 -3.55 -14.02
N GLU A 68 -1.81 -2.29 -14.08
CA GLU A 68 -1.29 -1.27 -13.17
C GLU A 68 -1.77 -1.58 -11.73
N VAL A 69 -0.82 -1.71 -10.81
CA VAL A 69 -1.09 -2.11 -9.42
C VAL A 69 -1.26 -0.89 -8.53
N GLU A 70 -0.32 0.04 -8.58
CA GLU A 70 -0.34 1.27 -7.79
C GLU A 70 0.68 2.31 -8.30
N THR A 71 0.44 3.58 -7.95
CA THR A 71 1.39 4.68 -8.06
C THR A 71 1.95 5.02 -6.68
N LEU A 72 3.27 5.14 -6.56
CA LEU A 72 3.98 5.41 -5.32
C LEU A 72 4.75 6.73 -5.41
N SER A 73 4.66 7.55 -4.37
CA SER A 73 5.37 8.83 -4.25
C SER A 73 6.50 8.74 -3.24
N ALA A 74 7.58 9.48 -3.48
CA ALA A 74 8.65 9.63 -2.51
C ALA A 74 8.19 10.30 -1.20
N PRO A 75 8.80 9.98 -0.03
CA PRO A 75 9.77 8.92 0.17
C PRO A 75 9.11 7.57 0.50
N THR A 76 9.36 6.52 -0.31
CA THR A 76 8.70 5.20 -0.14
C THR A 76 9.64 4.01 -0.41
N PRO A 77 9.73 3.02 0.50
CA PRO A 77 10.41 1.76 0.23
C PRO A 77 9.67 0.94 -0.83
N LEU A 78 10.42 0.41 -1.79
CA LEU A 78 9.91 -0.42 -2.88
C LEU A 78 10.26 -1.88 -2.61
N ALA A 79 9.26 -2.76 -2.77
CA ALA A 79 9.39 -4.22 -2.63
C ALA A 79 10.13 -4.68 -1.35
N SER A 80 10.04 -3.93 -0.24
CA SER A 80 10.81 -4.21 0.98
C SER A 80 10.57 -5.63 1.51
N ALA A 81 9.32 -6.10 1.49
CA ALA A 81 8.94 -7.43 1.96
C ALA A 81 9.65 -8.57 1.23
N PHE A 82 10.05 -8.34 -0.03
CA PHE A 82 10.67 -9.34 -0.88
C PHE A 82 12.20 -9.39 -0.73
N LEU A 83 12.83 -8.41 -0.06
CA LEU A 83 14.29 -8.38 0.11
C LEU A 83 14.83 -9.61 0.86
N PHE A 84 14.08 -10.07 1.87
CA PHE A 84 14.44 -11.20 2.72
C PHE A 84 13.62 -12.47 2.43
N ALA A 85 12.73 -12.45 1.44
CA ALA A 85 12.00 -13.63 1.02
C ALA A 85 12.94 -14.69 0.41
N GLU A 86 12.58 -15.97 0.51
CA GLU A 86 13.29 -17.05 -0.18
C GLU A 86 13.30 -16.82 -1.70
N ASN A 87 12.14 -16.41 -2.24
CA ASN A 87 12.04 -15.89 -3.60
C ASN A 87 12.21 -14.37 -3.60
N ASN A 88 13.47 -13.91 -3.54
CA ASN A 88 13.83 -12.50 -3.46
C ASN A 88 13.78 -11.77 -4.81
N ARG A 89 12.58 -11.69 -5.41
CA ARG A 89 12.38 -11.05 -6.71
C ARG A 89 11.33 -9.96 -6.65
N PHE A 90 11.46 -8.96 -7.53
CA PHE A 90 10.41 -7.97 -7.72
C PHE A 90 9.14 -8.65 -8.23
N PRO A 91 7.98 -8.43 -7.59
CA PRO A 91 6.71 -9.01 -8.03
C PRO A 91 6.06 -8.24 -9.19
N VAL A 92 6.58 -7.05 -9.50
CA VAL A 92 6.04 -6.08 -10.45
C VAL A 92 7.19 -5.35 -11.13
N ASP A 93 6.92 -4.83 -12.31
CA ASP A 93 7.70 -3.78 -12.93
C ASP A 93 7.56 -2.48 -12.15
N VAL A 94 8.62 -1.67 -12.13
CA VAL A 94 8.63 -0.34 -11.49
C VAL A 94 9.13 0.67 -12.51
N ILE A 95 8.27 1.64 -12.86
CA ILE A 95 8.52 2.59 -13.94
C ILE A 95 8.40 4.02 -13.42
N ALA A 96 9.39 4.85 -13.69
CA ALA A 96 9.38 6.26 -13.30
C ALA A 96 8.33 7.06 -14.08
N LEU A 97 7.43 7.76 -13.38
CA LEU A 97 6.42 8.65 -13.98
C LEU A 97 6.96 10.07 -14.22
N GLU A 98 8.01 10.43 -13.49
CA GLU A 98 8.75 11.69 -13.54
C GLU A 98 10.22 11.45 -13.22
N GLU A 99 11.03 12.50 -13.09
CA GLU A 99 12.42 12.35 -12.65
C GLU A 99 12.44 11.76 -11.23
N CYS A 100 13.04 10.57 -11.09
CA CYS A 100 13.09 9.83 -9.85
C CYS A 100 14.52 9.64 -9.37
N GLU A 101 14.68 9.57 -8.05
CA GLU A 101 15.91 9.17 -7.40
C GLU A 101 15.63 7.98 -6.49
N ILE A 102 16.46 6.94 -6.62
CA ILE A 102 16.39 5.71 -5.83
C ILE A 102 17.68 5.54 -5.06
N ILE A 103 17.57 5.42 -3.74
CA ILE A 103 18.65 4.97 -2.87
C ILE A 103 18.62 3.45 -2.82
N LEU A 104 19.77 2.84 -3.07
CA LEU A 104 19.98 1.40 -3.03
C LEU A 104 20.84 1.07 -1.81
N ILE A 105 20.24 0.42 -0.82
CA ILE A 105 20.94 -0.04 0.39
C ILE A 105 21.15 -1.54 0.27
N PRO A 106 22.39 -2.06 0.15
CA PRO A 106 22.66 -3.49 0.02
C PRO A 106 22.02 -4.29 1.15
N LYS A 107 21.54 -5.50 0.83
CA LYS A 107 20.87 -6.40 1.79
C LYS A 107 21.66 -6.60 3.08
N ASN A 108 22.99 -6.75 2.99
CA ASN A 108 23.86 -6.91 4.16
C ASN A 108 23.89 -5.65 5.05
N ALA A 109 23.85 -4.46 4.45
CA ALA A 109 23.76 -3.21 5.19
C ALA A 109 22.40 -3.12 5.91
N VAL A 110 21.30 -3.43 5.22
CA VAL A 110 19.96 -3.51 5.85
C VAL A 110 19.95 -4.49 7.03
N MET A 111 20.56 -5.67 6.88
CA MET A 111 20.66 -6.65 7.99
C MET A 111 21.40 -6.09 9.20
N ARG A 112 22.51 -5.36 8.99
CA ARG A 112 23.21 -4.69 10.09
C ARG A 112 22.29 -3.69 10.78
N LEU A 113 21.54 -2.88 10.02
CA LEU A 113 20.60 -1.92 10.59
C LEU A 113 19.51 -2.56 11.43
N LEU A 114 18.93 -3.65 10.92
CA LEU A 114 17.94 -4.42 11.66
C LEU A 114 18.51 -4.98 12.97
N ALA A 115 19.81 -5.32 13.00
CA ALA A 115 20.47 -5.85 14.20
C ALA A 115 20.92 -4.77 15.20
N THR A 116 21.28 -3.56 14.74
CA THR A 116 21.90 -2.53 15.58
C THR A 116 21.01 -1.34 15.89
N ASN A 117 19.90 -1.12 15.16
CA ASN A 117 19.00 0.00 15.39
C ASN A 117 17.55 -0.50 15.59
N GLU A 118 17.07 -0.43 16.83
CA GLU A 118 15.74 -0.90 17.21
C GLU A 118 14.61 -0.10 16.52
N HIS A 119 14.77 1.22 16.36
CA HIS A 119 13.76 2.05 15.70
C HIS A 119 13.59 1.70 14.22
N PHE A 120 14.70 1.45 13.51
CA PHE A 120 14.69 0.96 12.13
C PHE A 120 14.06 -0.44 12.06
N LEU A 121 14.46 -1.35 12.95
CA LEU A 121 13.89 -2.70 13.04
C LEU A 121 12.37 -2.67 13.22
N GLN A 122 11.88 -1.93 14.21
CA GLN A 122 10.45 -1.79 14.48
C GLN A 122 9.70 -1.17 13.29
N SER A 123 10.26 -0.14 12.66
CA SER A 123 9.64 0.53 11.51
C SER A 123 9.61 -0.37 10.28
N TYR A 124 10.68 -1.12 10.02
CA TYR A 124 10.75 -2.10 8.94
C TYR A 124 9.72 -3.23 9.16
N MET A 125 9.65 -3.80 10.36
CA MET A 125 8.66 -4.83 10.69
C MET A 125 7.23 -4.30 10.57
N ALA A 126 6.94 -3.13 11.16
CA ALA A 126 5.61 -2.52 11.10
C ALA A 126 5.18 -2.21 9.66
N PHE A 127 6.07 -1.68 8.82
CA PHE A 127 5.76 -1.40 7.42
C PHE A 127 5.31 -2.66 6.67
N ASN A 128 6.09 -3.75 6.78
CA ASN A 128 5.75 -5.00 6.10
C ASN A 128 4.49 -5.66 6.71
N ALA A 129 4.35 -5.64 8.04
CA ALA A 129 3.17 -6.19 8.73
C ALA A 129 1.88 -5.46 8.33
N ASN A 130 1.91 -4.12 8.28
CA ASN A 130 0.76 -3.32 7.83
C ASN A 130 0.41 -3.61 6.37
N ARG A 131 1.42 -3.85 5.51
CA ARG A 131 1.18 -4.23 4.11
C ARG A 131 0.56 -5.62 3.99
N THR A 132 1.02 -6.59 4.77
CA THR A 132 0.41 -7.93 4.85
C THR A 132 -1.03 -7.88 5.35
N GLN A 133 -1.30 -7.08 6.39
CA GLN A 133 -2.65 -6.86 6.89
C GLN A 133 -3.53 -6.26 5.79
N PHE A 134 -3.07 -5.21 5.11
CA PHE A 134 -3.80 -4.58 4.00
C PHE A 134 -4.13 -5.58 2.89
N LEU A 135 -3.17 -6.42 2.48
CA LEU A 135 -3.39 -7.45 1.46
C LEU A 135 -4.38 -8.53 1.92
N SER A 136 -4.32 -8.94 3.19
CA SER A 136 -5.28 -9.89 3.77
C SER A 136 -6.70 -9.34 3.76
N GLU A 137 -6.86 -8.05 4.09
CA GLU A 137 -8.16 -7.38 4.04
C GLU A 137 -8.68 -7.26 2.60
N ARG A 138 -7.79 -7.00 1.64
CA ARG A 138 -8.14 -6.99 0.22
C ARG A 138 -8.62 -8.35 -0.25
N LEU A 139 -7.95 -9.43 0.13
CA LEU A 139 -8.37 -10.80 -0.20
C LEU A 139 -9.75 -11.11 0.40
N GLN A 140 -9.97 -10.76 1.67
CA GLN A 140 -11.28 -10.94 2.30
C GLN A 140 -12.38 -10.17 1.56
N LEU A 141 -12.13 -8.91 1.20
CA LEU A 141 -13.07 -8.10 0.44
C LEU A 141 -13.41 -8.68 -0.94
N LEU A 142 -12.40 -9.23 -1.63
CA LEU A 142 -12.58 -9.88 -2.94
C LEU A 142 -13.39 -11.18 -2.84
N SER A 143 -13.34 -11.88 -1.71
CA SER A 143 -14.13 -13.09 -1.47
C SER A 143 -15.63 -12.83 -1.27
N ILE A 144 -15.99 -11.59 -0.90
CA ILE A 144 -17.39 -11.20 -0.69
C ILE A 144 -18.09 -11.03 -2.04
N LYS A 145 -19.12 -11.85 -2.29
CA LYS A 145 -19.79 -11.93 -3.59
C LYS A 145 -20.67 -10.72 -3.92
N THR A 146 -21.30 -10.11 -2.92
CA THR A 146 -22.29 -9.05 -3.13
C THR A 146 -21.70 -7.67 -2.92
N ILE A 147 -22.19 -6.67 -3.68
CA ILE A 147 -21.78 -5.27 -3.51
C ILE A 147 -22.20 -4.74 -2.13
N LYS A 148 -23.41 -5.10 -1.67
CA LYS A 148 -23.90 -4.77 -0.32
C LYS A 148 -23.01 -5.37 0.77
N GLY A 149 -22.55 -6.61 0.60
CA GLY A 149 -21.63 -7.23 1.54
C GLY A 149 -20.27 -6.54 1.57
N LYS A 150 -19.71 -6.18 0.40
CA LYS A 150 -18.47 -5.38 0.31
C LYS A 150 -18.62 -4.03 1.01
N LEU A 151 -19.74 -3.34 0.78
CA LEU A 151 -20.08 -2.07 1.44
C LEU A 151 -20.22 -2.24 2.95
N ALA A 152 -20.98 -3.23 3.40
CA ALA A 152 -21.20 -3.48 4.82
C ALA A 152 -19.89 -3.81 5.54
N TYR A 153 -19.07 -4.70 4.97
CA TYR A 153 -17.75 -5.02 5.50
C TYR A 153 -16.84 -3.78 5.58
N TYR A 154 -16.87 -2.93 4.55
CA TYR A 154 -16.12 -1.67 4.53
C TYR A 154 -16.56 -0.71 5.65
N ILE A 155 -17.86 -0.55 5.85
CA ILE A 155 -18.47 0.35 6.84
C ILE A 155 -18.18 -0.17 8.26
N LEU A 156 -18.36 -1.48 8.50
CA LEU A 156 -18.13 -2.11 9.82
C LEU A 156 -16.70 -1.93 10.32
N LYS A 157 -15.71 -1.85 9.41
CA LYS A 157 -14.31 -1.58 9.76
C LYS A 157 -13.98 -0.11 10.02
N ARG A 158 -14.92 0.81 9.77
CA ARG A 158 -14.71 2.26 9.82
C ARG A 158 -15.69 2.98 10.75
N ILE A 159 -16.35 2.25 11.64
CA ILE A 159 -17.30 2.82 12.59
C ILE A 159 -16.58 3.81 13.52
N GLN A 160 -17.16 4.98 13.67
CA GLN A 160 -16.76 6.04 14.58
C GLN A 160 -18.03 6.57 15.27
N GLY A 161 -18.31 6.06 16.47
CA GLY A 161 -19.57 6.34 17.15
C GLY A 161 -20.77 5.73 16.41
N ASP A 162 -21.74 6.57 16.04
CA ASP A 162 -22.92 6.18 15.26
C ASP A 162 -22.76 6.39 13.74
N HIS A 163 -21.61 6.90 13.29
CA HIS A 163 -21.29 7.08 11.87
C HIS A 163 -20.15 6.17 11.45
N TYR A 164 -19.85 6.12 10.16
CA TYR A 164 -18.59 5.55 9.67
C TYR A 164 -17.73 6.63 9.00
N LYS A 165 -16.41 6.44 9.08
CA LYS A 165 -15.45 7.32 8.41
C LYS A 165 -15.56 7.15 6.89
N GLN A 166 -16.02 8.19 6.20
CA GLN A 166 -16.04 8.27 4.74
C GLN A 166 -14.68 8.78 4.23
N ASP A 167 -13.72 7.87 4.08
CA ASP A 167 -12.38 8.15 3.57
C ASP A 167 -12.25 7.99 2.05
N ARG A 168 -13.36 7.69 1.34
CA ARG A 168 -13.41 7.53 -0.12
C ARG A 168 -14.73 8.03 -0.69
N ASN A 169 -14.66 8.63 -1.88
CA ASN A 169 -15.84 8.93 -2.69
C ASN A 169 -16.35 7.68 -3.45
N GLN A 170 -17.52 7.77 -4.09
CA GLN A 170 -18.10 6.60 -4.79
C GLN A 170 -17.27 6.08 -5.96
N THR A 171 -16.52 6.95 -6.65
CA THR A 171 -15.62 6.52 -7.73
C THR A 171 -14.47 5.70 -7.15
N GLU A 172 -13.80 6.22 -6.12
CA GLU A 172 -12.72 5.52 -5.42
C GLU A 172 -13.19 4.22 -4.78
N LEU A 173 -14.42 4.18 -4.24
CA LEU A 173 -15.02 2.94 -3.71
C LEU A 173 -15.31 1.92 -4.81
N SER A 174 -15.73 2.37 -6.00
CA SER A 174 -16.01 1.46 -7.11
C SER A 174 -14.74 0.77 -7.60
N GLU A 175 -13.64 1.52 -7.69
CA GLU A 175 -12.29 0.99 -7.98
C GLU A 175 -11.81 0.09 -6.84
N TYR A 176 -11.99 0.53 -5.59
CA TYR A 176 -11.61 -0.25 -4.41
C TYR A 176 -12.34 -1.60 -4.33
N PHE A 177 -13.63 -1.67 -4.69
CA PHE A 177 -14.39 -2.92 -4.69
C PHE A 177 -14.24 -3.75 -5.97
N GLY A 178 -13.68 -3.17 -7.04
CA GLY A 178 -13.63 -3.78 -8.37
C GLY A 178 -15.01 -3.97 -8.98
N VAL A 179 -15.90 -2.97 -8.85
CA VAL A 179 -17.28 -3.03 -9.35
C VAL A 179 -17.64 -1.77 -10.12
N ALA A 180 -18.64 -1.86 -11.00
CA ALA A 180 -19.10 -0.70 -11.76
C ALA A 180 -19.73 0.36 -10.82
N ARG A 181 -19.37 1.63 -11.00
CA ARG A 181 -19.89 2.76 -10.20
C ARG A 181 -21.43 2.83 -10.15
N PRO A 182 -22.20 2.61 -11.24
CA PRO A 182 -23.66 2.59 -11.17
C PRO A 182 -24.22 1.47 -10.29
N SER A 183 -23.58 0.30 -10.30
CA SER A 183 -23.97 -0.84 -9.47
C SER A 183 -23.70 -0.55 -7.99
N LEU A 184 -22.57 0.09 -7.68
CA LEU A 184 -22.26 0.55 -6.33
C LEU A 184 -23.28 1.58 -5.83
N ALA A 185 -23.58 2.60 -6.62
CA ALA A 185 -24.54 3.64 -6.26
C ALA A 185 -25.93 3.04 -5.98
N ARG A 186 -26.37 2.07 -6.80
CA ARG A 186 -27.63 1.35 -6.60
C ARG A 186 -27.65 0.60 -5.27
N SER A 187 -26.64 -0.23 -4.99
CA SER A 187 -26.56 -0.97 -3.73
C SER A 187 -26.50 -0.04 -2.51
N PHE A 188 -25.83 1.10 -2.63
CA PHE A 188 -25.80 2.11 -1.58
C PHE A 188 -27.19 2.72 -1.31
N SER A 189 -27.92 3.11 -2.36
CA SER A 189 -29.30 3.59 -2.23
C SER A 189 -30.23 2.55 -1.62
N GLU A 190 -30.15 1.30 -2.07
CA GLU A 190 -30.94 0.20 -1.51
C GLU A 190 -30.66 0.00 -0.01
N MET A 191 -29.40 0.08 0.44
CA MET A 191 -29.07 -0.01 1.88
C MET A 191 -29.64 1.17 2.70
N ILE A 192 -29.80 2.34 2.09
CA ILE A 192 -30.44 3.51 2.72
C ILE A 192 -31.96 3.31 2.79
N GLU A 193 -32.59 2.91 1.69
CA GLU A 193 -34.04 2.63 1.62
C GLU A 193 -34.43 1.50 2.58
N GLU A 194 -33.56 0.51 2.72
CA GLU A 194 -33.72 -0.58 3.68
C GLU A 194 -33.47 -0.16 5.13
N GLY A 195 -32.98 1.06 5.39
CA GLY A 195 -32.75 1.57 6.75
C GLY A 195 -31.55 0.95 7.46
N ALA A 196 -30.57 0.42 6.74
CA ALA A 196 -29.32 -0.05 7.35
C ALA A 196 -28.38 1.13 7.67
N ILE A 197 -28.32 2.12 6.78
CA ILE A 197 -27.52 3.34 6.90
C ILE A 197 -28.30 4.58 6.44
N SER A 198 -27.90 5.77 6.86
CA SER A 198 -28.42 7.04 6.34
C SER A 198 -27.53 7.60 5.22
N ARG A 199 -28.03 8.60 4.50
CA ARG A 199 -27.29 9.28 3.43
C ARG A 199 -26.07 10.07 3.96
N GLU A 200 -26.16 10.53 5.20
CA GLU A 200 -25.10 11.22 5.95
C GLU A 200 -24.05 10.25 6.52
N GLY A 201 -24.25 8.95 6.34
CA GLY A 201 -23.32 7.91 6.80
C GLY A 201 -23.55 7.45 8.24
N LYS A 202 -24.71 7.75 8.83
CA LYS A 202 -25.13 7.19 10.11
C LYS A 202 -25.49 5.72 9.96
N ILE A 203 -25.13 4.89 10.93
CA ILE A 203 -25.55 3.49 11.02
C ILE A 203 -26.90 3.46 11.72
N VAL A 204 -27.94 3.06 10.98
CA VAL A 204 -29.33 3.08 11.45
C VAL A 204 -29.69 1.73 12.10
N ASP A 205 -29.25 0.62 11.51
CA ASP A 205 -29.43 -0.73 12.06
C ASP A 205 -28.15 -1.57 11.92
N MET A 206 -27.50 -1.81 13.06
CA MET A 206 -26.27 -2.60 13.14
C MET A 206 -26.45 -4.07 12.76
N ASN A 207 -27.60 -4.67 13.11
CA ASN A 207 -27.86 -6.08 12.83
C ASN A 207 -28.12 -6.28 11.33
N LYS A 208 -28.87 -5.36 10.73
CA LYS A 208 -29.10 -5.35 9.28
C LYS A 208 -27.81 -5.09 8.50
N LEU A 209 -26.97 -4.17 8.98
CA LEU A 209 -25.66 -3.95 8.35
C LEU A 209 -24.81 -5.22 8.36
N LYS A 210 -24.77 -5.94 9.49
CA LYS A 210 -24.03 -7.21 9.62
C LYS A 210 -24.58 -8.33 8.73
N SER A 211 -25.89 -8.37 8.48
CA SER A 211 -26.49 -9.44 7.68
C SER A 211 -26.08 -9.42 6.20
N TYR A 212 -25.61 -8.29 5.67
CA TYR A 212 -25.12 -8.25 4.29
C TYR A 212 -23.73 -8.90 4.09
N VAL A 213 -22.95 -9.07 5.17
CA VAL A 213 -21.60 -9.66 5.10
C VAL A 213 -21.63 -11.19 5.15
N LEU A 214 -22.71 -11.75 5.71
CA LEU A 214 -22.99 -13.19 5.78
C LEU A 214 -23.54 -13.72 4.46
#